data_AF-A0A960KIH6-F1
#
_entry.id   AF-A0A960KIH6-F1
#
_cell.length_a   1.000
_cell.length_b   1.000
_cell.length_c   1.000
_cell.angle_alpha   90.00
_cell.angle_beta   90.00
_cell.angle_gamma   90.00
#
_symmetry.space_group_name_H-M   'P 1'
#
loop_
_entity.id
_entity.type
_entity.pdbx_description
1 polymer ?
#
loop_
_entity_poly.entity_id
_entity_poly.type
_entity_poly.pdbx_seq_one_letter_code
_entity_poly.pdbx_strand_id
1 'polypeptide(L)'
;MNDKPKIKVHKADSEAARLRSGLLISTDDSGRERYRTHCDRCETNLTLRMAPKVGDAILCRVCREIEAVGKPGTVVVYEKKKRRFRTPCDECGTEVVVSFLPKQDRPFTCAACHQAKPPEAVEEITETAPKPKRHYRVRCGVCRTEMRLRFKPNPGERLLCTDCFEKASTAKTKTRPRLMYNIQCVRCGRKQTLDVVPRDPDNALCTNCMEIMRAKRRR
;
A
#
# COMPACT_ATOMS: atom_id res chain seq x y z
N MET A 1 18.09 -10.24 33.77
CA MET A 1 17.79 -9.05 34.60
C MET A 1 17.11 -8.04 33.70
N ASN A 2 15.79 -7.84 33.86
CA ASN A 2 15.03 -6.90 33.04
C ASN A 2 15.17 -5.50 33.66
N ASP A 3 16.14 -4.73 33.19
CA ASP A 3 16.25 -3.31 33.51
C ASP A 3 15.03 -2.58 32.95
N LYS A 4 14.12 -2.17 33.83
CA LYS A 4 12.97 -1.35 33.45
C LYS A 4 13.49 0.03 33.00
N PRO A 5 12.96 0.60 31.90
CA PRO A 5 13.35 1.92 31.46
C PRO A 5 13.04 2.95 32.56
N LYS A 6 14.04 3.75 32.94
CA LYS A 6 13.89 4.83 33.92
C LYS A 6 13.03 5.93 33.30
N ILE A 7 11.75 6.01 33.69
CA ILE A 7 10.84 7.08 33.29
C ILE A 7 11.06 8.25 34.25
N LYS A 8 11.57 9.38 33.74
CA LYS A 8 11.67 10.62 34.50
C LYS A 8 10.55 11.55 34.08
N VAL A 9 9.67 11.90 35.02
CA VAL A 9 8.67 12.96 34.83
C VAL A 9 9.35 14.27 35.19
N HIS A 10 9.75 15.06 34.19
CA HIS A 10 10.31 16.38 34.46
C HIS A 10 9.18 17.35 34.80
N LYS A 11 9.22 17.90 36.01
CA LYS A 11 8.57 19.18 36.32
C LYS A 11 9.46 20.28 35.75
N ALA A 12 8.83 21.35 35.27
CA ALA A 12 9.49 22.42 34.52
C ALA A 12 10.41 23.24 35.45
N ASP A 13 11.65 22.77 35.63
CA ASP A 13 12.69 23.49 36.38
C ASP A 13 13.58 24.32 35.43
N SER A 14 14.05 25.44 35.98
CA SER A 14 14.38 26.74 35.39
C SER A 14 15.51 26.85 34.36
N GLU A 15 16.08 25.75 33.85
CA GLU A 15 17.00 25.77 32.68
C GLU A 15 16.44 25.02 31.46
N ALA A 16 15.29 24.33 31.60
CA ALA A 16 14.53 23.69 30.53
C ALA A 16 13.52 24.64 29.85
N ALA A 17 13.90 25.91 29.66
CA ALA A 17 13.03 27.06 29.39
C ALA A 17 12.19 27.03 28.08
N ARG A 18 12.08 25.91 27.37
CA ARG A 18 11.25 25.80 26.16
C ARG A 18 10.52 24.47 26.00
N LEU A 19 10.48 23.57 26.98
CA LEU A 19 9.75 22.31 26.85
C LEU A 19 8.27 22.47 27.25
N ARG A 20 7.37 21.86 26.47
CA ARG A 20 5.93 21.87 26.78
C ARG A 20 5.63 21.05 28.03
N SER A 21 4.76 21.58 28.90
CA SER A 21 4.33 20.92 30.15
C SER A 21 3.59 19.60 29.89
N GLY A 22 3.74 18.63 30.81
CA GLY A 22 3.02 17.33 30.73
C GLY A 22 3.68 16.28 29.83
N LEU A 23 4.96 16.49 29.49
CA LEU A 23 5.69 15.61 28.58
C LEU A 23 6.46 14.53 29.35
N LEU A 24 6.29 13.28 28.94
CA LEU A 24 6.99 12.14 29.54
C LEU A 24 8.28 11.86 28.79
N ILE A 25 9.42 11.89 29.49
CA ILE A 25 10.73 11.62 28.89
C ILE A 25 11.16 10.20 29.28
N SER A 26 11.45 9.37 28.28
CA SER A 26 12.04 8.05 28.48
C SER A 26 13.34 7.94 27.70
N THR A 27 14.38 7.37 28.30
CA THR A 27 15.64 7.07 27.61
C THR A 27 15.60 5.64 27.09
N ASP A 28 15.89 5.44 25.80
CA ASP A 28 16.05 4.10 25.21
C ASP A 28 17.40 3.49 25.65
N ASP A 29 17.59 2.18 25.44
CA ASP A 29 18.83 1.44 25.76
C ASP A 29 20.09 2.01 25.08
N SER A 30 19.89 2.81 24.02
CA SER A 30 20.96 3.53 23.30
C SER A 30 21.31 4.91 23.90
N GLY A 31 20.76 5.25 25.07
CA GLY A 31 20.95 6.55 25.71
C GLY A 31 20.19 7.71 25.04
N ARG A 32 19.34 7.43 24.03
CA ARG A 32 18.57 8.44 23.30
C ARG A 32 17.26 8.77 24.01
N GLU A 33 16.99 10.05 24.20
CA GLU A 33 15.74 10.53 24.78
C GLU A 33 14.56 10.38 23.81
N ARG A 34 13.41 9.98 24.35
CA ARG A 34 12.11 9.92 23.70
C ARG A 34 11.13 10.75 24.48
N TYR A 35 10.36 11.55 23.76
CA TYR A 35 9.39 12.46 24.33
C TYR A 35 7.99 11.94 24.01
N ARG A 36 7.25 11.47 25.02
CA ARG A 36 5.88 10.96 24.86
C ARG A 36 4.87 12.04 25.22
N THR A 37 3.91 12.23 24.34
CA THR A 37 2.89 13.28 24.43
C THR A 37 1.67 12.89 23.58
N HIS A 38 0.66 13.74 23.48
CA HIS A 38 -0.54 13.49 22.69
C HIS A 38 -0.57 14.39 21.45
N CYS A 39 -1.29 13.96 20.42
CA CYS A 39 -1.63 14.82 19.30
C CYS A 39 -2.65 15.87 19.76
N ASP A 40 -2.39 17.16 19.50
CA ASP A 40 -3.29 18.25 19.90
C ASP A 40 -4.67 18.19 19.22
N ARG A 41 -4.76 17.49 18.09
CA ARG A 41 -5.97 17.46 17.25
C ARG A 41 -6.77 16.17 17.36
N CYS A 42 -6.11 15.03 17.61
CA CYS A 42 -6.76 13.72 17.66
C CYS A 42 -6.42 12.91 18.90
N GLU A 43 -5.74 13.53 19.87
CA GLU A 43 -5.38 12.98 21.20
C GLU A 43 -4.58 11.68 21.20
N THR A 44 -4.17 11.23 20.02
CA THR A 44 -3.42 9.99 19.84
C THR A 44 -2.06 10.11 20.48
N ASN A 45 -1.64 9.08 21.22
CA ASN A 45 -0.32 9.01 21.83
C ASN A 45 0.79 9.09 20.76
N LEU A 46 1.75 9.97 20.97
CA LEU A 46 2.90 10.23 20.12
C LEU A 46 4.19 9.99 20.89
N THR A 47 5.17 9.40 20.21
CA THR A 47 6.55 9.30 20.70
C THR A 47 7.43 10.08 19.74
N LEU A 48 7.92 11.22 20.19
CA LEU A 48 8.77 12.13 19.42
C LEU A 48 10.24 11.82 19.70
N ARG A 49 11.07 12.03 18.67
CA ARG A 49 12.53 11.93 18.76
C ARG A 49 13.20 13.23 19.18
N MET A 50 12.48 14.34 19.06
CA MET A 50 12.93 15.68 19.37
C MET A 50 11.99 16.30 20.39
N ALA A 51 12.57 17.08 21.28
CA ALA A 51 11.86 17.88 22.26
C ALA A 51 10.93 18.89 21.55
N PRO A 52 9.60 18.84 21.75
CA PRO A 52 8.70 19.86 21.23
C PRO A 52 8.87 21.16 22.04
N LYS A 53 8.92 22.29 21.32
CA LYS A 53 9.06 23.60 21.96
C LYS A 53 7.71 24.14 22.42
N VAL A 54 7.72 25.01 23.42
CA VAL A 54 6.55 25.81 23.81
C VAL A 54 6.09 26.64 22.61
N GLY A 55 4.82 26.49 22.24
CA GLY A 55 4.20 27.16 21.09
C GLY A 55 4.04 26.28 19.85
N ASP A 56 4.74 25.16 19.74
CA ASP A 56 4.62 24.25 18.59
C ASP A 56 3.35 23.37 18.71
N ALA A 57 2.56 23.32 17.64
CA ALA A 57 1.46 22.38 17.52
C ALA A 57 2.00 20.95 17.34
N ILE A 58 1.68 20.07 18.29
CA ILE A 58 2.11 18.68 18.27
C ILE A 58 1.06 17.88 17.51
N LEU A 59 1.30 17.72 16.21
CA LEU A 59 0.43 16.95 15.33
C LEU A 59 1.05 15.61 14.97
N CYS A 60 0.20 14.57 14.99
CA CYS A 60 0.55 13.27 14.44
C CYS A 60 0.75 13.38 12.91
N ARG A 61 1.42 12.41 12.31
CA ARG A 61 1.68 12.38 10.86
C ARG A 61 0.38 12.55 10.04
N VAL A 62 -0.71 11.97 10.52
CA VAL A 62 -2.02 12.05 9.85
C VAL A 62 -2.63 13.44 10.00
N CYS A 63 -2.59 14.05 11.17
CA CYS A 63 -3.12 15.41 11.36
C CYS A 63 -2.34 16.44 10.55
N ARG A 64 -1.02 16.27 10.40
CA ARG A 64 -0.23 17.11 9.47
C ARG A 64 -0.64 16.91 8.01
N GLU A 65 -0.91 15.67 7.61
CA GLU A 65 -1.42 15.37 6.27
C GLU A 65 -2.78 16.04 6.03
N ILE A 66 -3.67 16.04 7.03
CA ILE A 66 -4.96 16.73 6.99
C ILE A 66 -4.77 18.25 6.84
N GLU A 67 -3.81 18.87 7.53
CA GLU A 67 -3.56 20.31 7.37
C GLU A 67 -2.96 20.68 6.01
N ALA A 68 -2.13 19.80 5.45
CA ALA A 68 -1.47 20.08 4.17
C ALA A 68 -2.41 19.98 2.97
N VAL A 69 -3.31 18.97 2.96
CA VAL A 69 -4.14 18.67 1.78
C VAL A 69 -5.62 18.43 2.10
N GLY A 70 -5.95 18.20 3.36
CA GLY A 70 -7.29 17.83 3.79
C GLY A 70 -8.23 19.03 3.84
N LYS A 71 -9.53 18.75 3.68
CA LYS A 71 -10.58 19.74 3.83
C LYS A 71 -10.61 20.32 5.27
N PRO A 72 -10.80 21.64 5.46
CA PRO A 72 -10.96 22.24 6.78
C PRO A 72 -12.11 21.58 7.57
N GLY A 73 -11.94 21.46 8.89
CA GLY A 73 -12.88 20.75 9.76
C GLY A 73 -12.77 19.21 9.71
N THR A 74 -11.88 18.65 8.88
CA THR A 74 -11.66 17.20 8.87
C THR A 74 -10.84 16.75 10.10
N VAL A 75 -11.28 15.69 10.77
CA VAL A 75 -10.57 15.09 11.91
C VAL A 75 -10.39 13.59 11.66
N VAL A 76 -9.23 13.05 12.04
CA VAL A 76 -9.00 11.60 11.98
C VAL A 76 -9.69 10.90 13.15
N VAL A 77 -10.41 9.83 12.86
CA VAL A 77 -11.06 8.96 13.85
C VAL A 77 -10.57 7.53 13.64
N TYR A 78 -10.21 6.84 14.73
CA TYR A 78 -9.77 5.45 14.68
C TYR A 78 -10.92 4.54 15.11
N GLU A 79 -11.45 3.74 14.18
CA GLU A 79 -12.52 2.79 14.45
C GLU A 79 -12.02 1.37 14.15
N LYS A 80 -12.07 0.45 15.13
CA LYS A 80 -11.61 -0.95 14.98
C LYS A 80 -10.20 -1.06 14.36
N LYS A 81 -9.27 -0.21 14.80
CA LYS A 81 -7.89 -0.06 14.28
C LYS A 81 -7.78 0.44 12.82
N LYS A 82 -8.89 0.80 12.17
CA LYS A 82 -8.89 1.43 10.85
C LYS A 82 -8.94 2.95 10.98
N ARG A 83 -8.13 3.63 10.17
CA ARG A 83 -8.14 5.08 10.05
C ARG A 83 -9.36 5.50 9.23
N ARG A 84 -10.19 6.37 9.77
CA ARG A 84 -11.29 7.06 9.09
C ARG A 84 -11.17 8.57 9.29
N PHE A 85 -11.94 9.32 8.53
CA PHE A 85 -11.96 10.78 8.56
C PHE A 85 -13.39 11.26 8.77
N ARG A 86 -13.60 12.02 9.83
CA ARG A 86 -14.84 12.76 10.05
C ARG A 86 -14.71 14.12 9.39
N THR A 87 -15.64 14.48 8.52
CA THR A 87 -15.60 15.73 7.75
C THR A 87 -17.02 16.26 7.56
N PRO A 88 -17.24 17.59 7.55
CA PRO A 88 -18.54 18.15 7.20
C PRO A 88 -18.82 18.00 5.70
N CYS A 89 -20.08 17.78 5.32
CA CYS A 89 -20.54 17.89 3.93
C CYS A 89 -20.52 19.36 3.49
N ASP A 90 -20.07 19.66 2.26
CA ASP A 90 -20.11 21.03 1.72
C ASP A 90 -21.52 21.53 1.42
N GLU A 91 -22.47 20.63 1.19
CA GLU A 91 -23.84 21.02 0.81
C GLU A 91 -24.80 21.10 1.99
N CYS A 92 -24.78 20.09 2.86
CA CYS A 92 -25.72 20.00 3.98
C CYS A 92 -25.08 20.26 5.35
N GLY A 93 -23.75 20.44 5.41
CA GLY A 93 -23.02 20.65 6.67
C GLY A 93 -22.96 19.43 7.60
N THR A 94 -23.66 18.33 7.30
CA THR A 94 -23.71 17.13 8.15
C THR A 94 -22.33 16.49 8.26
N GLU A 95 -21.93 16.12 9.48
CA GLU A 95 -20.68 15.37 9.71
C GLU A 95 -20.79 13.94 9.19
N VAL A 96 -19.87 13.56 8.31
CA VAL A 96 -19.81 12.22 7.72
C VAL A 96 -18.47 11.59 8.00
N VAL A 97 -18.47 10.28 8.28
CA VAL A 97 -17.25 9.49 8.47
C VAL A 97 -16.93 8.70 7.21
N VAL A 98 -15.78 8.98 6.59
CA VAL A 98 -15.31 8.37 5.35
C VAL A 98 -13.96 7.66 5.52
N SER A 99 -13.67 6.72 4.62
CA SER A 99 -12.43 5.92 4.65
C SER A 99 -11.26 6.56 3.90
N PHE A 100 -11.50 7.66 3.18
CA PHE A 100 -10.49 8.41 2.44
C PHE A 100 -10.38 9.83 2.99
N LEU A 101 -9.24 10.48 2.81
CA LEU A 101 -9.04 11.89 3.20
C LEU A 101 -9.73 12.79 2.16
N PRO A 102 -10.81 13.50 2.51
CA PRO A 102 -11.39 14.52 1.64
C PRO A 102 -10.37 15.64 1.47
N LYS A 103 -10.09 15.98 0.22
CA LYS A 103 -9.10 17.01 -0.10
C LYS A 103 -9.77 18.38 -0.19
N GLN A 104 -9.00 19.43 0.04
CA GLN A 104 -9.47 20.81 -0.09
C GLN A 104 -9.62 21.30 -1.54
N ASP A 105 -9.05 20.60 -2.52
CA ASP A 105 -9.12 20.98 -3.94
C ASP A 105 -10.47 20.64 -4.60
N ARG A 106 -11.32 19.84 -3.94
CA ARG A 106 -12.59 19.36 -4.49
C ARG A 106 -13.70 19.40 -3.44
N PRO A 107 -14.94 19.77 -3.82
CA PRO A 107 -16.06 19.72 -2.89
C PRO A 107 -16.35 18.27 -2.48
N PHE A 108 -16.59 18.07 -1.19
CA PHE A 108 -17.01 16.81 -0.61
C PHE A 108 -18.50 16.85 -0.28
N THR A 109 -19.27 16.01 -0.97
CA THR A 109 -20.71 15.83 -0.75
C THR A 109 -20.98 14.51 -0.02
N CYS A 110 -21.93 14.51 0.92
CA CYS A 110 -22.39 13.29 1.54
C CYS A 110 -23.17 12.42 0.55
N ALA A 111 -23.37 11.14 0.87
CA ALA A 111 -24.08 10.20 -0.01
C ALA A 111 -25.52 10.66 -0.31
N ALA A 112 -26.22 11.26 0.65
CA ALA A 112 -27.57 11.77 0.47
C ALA A 112 -27.61 12.95 -0.52
N CYS A 113 -26.73 13.94 -0.34
CA CYS A 113 -26.59 15.07 -1.26
C CYS A 113 -26.22 14.62 -2.68
N HIS A 114 -25.28 13.69 -2.81
CA HIS A 114 -24.88 13.16 -4.11
C HIS A 114 -26.02 12.41 -4.82
N GLN A 115 -26.94 11.77 -4.08
CA GLN A 115 -28.10 11.09 -4.66
C GLN A 115 -29.27 12.03 -4.97
N ALA A 116 -29.38 13.14 -4.24
CA ALA A 116 -30.45 14.12 -4.41
C ALA A 116 -30.25 15.04 -5.62
N LYS A 117 -29.01 15.20 -6.10
CA LYS A 117 -28.76 15.90 -7.34
C LYS A 117 -29.41 15.12 -8.50
N PRO A 118 -30.26 15.76 -9.33
CA PRO A 118 -30.61 15.17 -10.61
C PRO A 118 -29.31 14.91 -11.39
N PRO A 119 -29.28 13.98 -12.34
CA PRO A 119 -28.17 13.88 -13.28
C PRO A 119 -28.20 15.14 -14.17
N GLU A 120 -27.79 16.28 -13.60
CA GLU A 120 -27.44 17.47 -14.36
C GLU A 120 -26.35 17.01 -15.33
N ALA A 121 -26.52 17.41 -16.59
CA ALA A 121 -25.53 17.25 -17.63
C ALA A 121 -24.23 17.89 -17.14
N VAL A 122 -23.42 17.08 -16.45
CA VAL A 122 -21.99 17.30 -16.36
C VAL A 122 -21.56 17.49 -17.80
N GLU A 123 -21.13 18.71 -18.14
CA GLU A 123 -20.08 18.86 -19.14
C GLU A 123 -18.92 18.03 -18.61
N GLU A 124 -18.96 16.81 -19.07
CA GLU A 124 -18.10 15.74 -18.68
C GLU A 124 -16.68 16.11 -19.11
N ILE A 125 -15.86 16.59 -18.18
CA ILE A 125 -14.49 16.07 -18.14
C ILE A 125 -14.59 14.65 -17.57
N THR A 126 -15.26 13.77 -18.31
CA THR A 126 -15.23 12.35 -18.01
C THR A 126 -13.91 11.80 -18.44
N GLU A 127 -13.06 11.54 -17.44
CA GLU A 127 -12.11 10.44 -17.53
C GLU A 127 -12.80 9.06 -17.66
N THR A 128 -14.14 9.02 -17.80
CA THR A 128 -14.93 7.85 -18.22
C THR A 128 -15.34 7.85 -19.70
N ALA A 129 -14.93 8.82 -20.52
CA ALA A 129 -14.73 8.51 -21.93
C ALA A 129 -13.69 7.37 -21.97
N PRO A 130 -13.91 6.23 -22.66
CA PRO A 130 -12.85 5.26 -22.85
C PRO A 130 -11.72 6.01 -23.54
N LYS A 131 -10.68 6.38 -22.77
CA LYS A 131 -9.51 7.14 -23.23
C LYS A 131 -9.19 6.58 -24.60
N PRO A 132 -9.38 7.34 -25.71
CA PRO A 132 -9.51 6.76 -27.04
C PRO A 132 -8.28 5.88 -27.19
N LYS A 133 -8.49 4.55 -27.30
CA LYS A 133 -7.39 3.57 -27.18
C LYS A 133 -6.32 4.02 -28.16
N ARG A 134 -5.28 4.70 -27.65
CA ARG A 134 -4.29 5.33 -28.51
C ARG A 134 -3.50 4.18 -29.08
N HIS A 135 -3.72 3.90 -30.35
CA HIS A 135 -2.95 2.89 -31.05
C HIS A 135 -1.58 3.49 -31.31
N TYR A 136 -0.55 2.94 -30.69
CA TYR A 136 0.82 3.35 -30.95
C TYR A 136 1.28 2.64 -32.22
N ARG A 137 1.64 3.43 -33.24
CA ARG A 137 2.27 2.90 -34.45
C ARG A 137 3.75 2.67 -34.15
N VAL A 138 4.18 1.42 -34.30
CA VAL A 138 5.56 0.99 -34.08
C VAL A 138 6.02 0.16 -35.26
N ARG A 139 7.33 0.06 -35.47
CA ARG A 139 7.90 -0.80 -36.51
C ARG A 139 8.56 -2.01 -35.87
N CYS A 140 8.36 -3.17 -36.47
CA CYS A 140 9.08 -4.38 -36.09
C CYS A 140 10.59 -4.16 -36.22
N GLY A 141 11.37 -4.53 -35.20
CA GLY A 141 12.83 -4.38 -35.21
C GLY A 141 13.57 -5.25 -36.23
N VAL A 142 12.90 -6.26 -36.79
CA VAL A 142 13.48 -7.20 -37.78
C VAL A 142 12.97 -6.90 -39.18
N CYS A 143 11.68 -7.06 -39.44
CA CYS A 143 11.11 -6.89 -40.78
C CYS A 143 10.65 -5.46 -41.11
N ARG A 144 10.70 -4.53 -40.14
CA ARG A 144 10.24 -3.13 -40.27
C ARG A 144 8.76 -2.93 -40.60
N THR A 145 7.96 -4.00 -40.63
CA THR A 145 6.50 -3.92 -40.79
C THR A 145 5.88 -3.06 -39.70
N GLU A 146 4.91 -2.22 -40.09
CA GLU A 146 4.18 -1.36 -39.16
C GLU A 146 3.14 -2.16 -38.37
N MET A 147 3.13 -1.95 -37.06
CA MET A 147 2.25 -2.62 -36.11
C MET A 147 1.50 -1.58 -35.27
N ARG A 148 0.31 -1.96 -34.80
CA ARG A 148 -0.53 -1.11 -33.93
C ARG A 148 -0.63 -1.72 -32.54
N LEU A 149 -0.03 -1.07 -31.55
CA LEU A 149 -0.09 -1.50 -30.16
C LEU A 149 -1.19 -0.75 -29.41
N ARG A 150 -1.93 -1.46 -28.55
CA ARG A 150 -2.95 -0.87 -27.66
C ARG A 150 -2.36 -0.28 -26.37
N PHE A 151 -1.07 -0.50 -26.14
CA PHE A 151 -0.33 -0.03 -24.98
C PHE A 151 0.87 0.82 -25.43
N LYS A 152 1.32 1.69 -24.53
CA LYS A 152 2.49 2.54 -24.76
C LYS A 152 3.75 1.67 -24.69
N PRO A 153 4.57 1.60 -25.75
CA PRO A 153 5.81 0.83 -25.72
C PRO A 153 6.84 1.46 -24.78
N ASN A 154 7.66 0.63 -24.13
CA ASN A 154 8.77 1.11 -23.32
C ASN A 154 9.89 1.66 -24.23
N PRO A 155 10.53 2.78 -23.87
CA PRO A 155 11.67 3.28 -24.63
C PRO A 155 12.84 2.29 -24.55
N GLY A 156 13.46 1.98 -25.69
CA GLY A 156 14.63 1.10 -25.78
C GLY A 156 14.31 -0.39 -26.04
N GLU A 157 13.04 -0.80 -26.03
CA GLU A 157 12.65 -2.18 -26.32
C GLU A 157 12.48 -2.44 -27.83
N ARG A 158 13.06 -3.54 -28.34
CA ARG A 158 12.87 -3.99 -29.72
C ARG A 158 11.56 -4.77 -29.84
N LEU A 159 10.57 -4.17 -30.48
CA LEU A 159 9.26 -4.80 -30.70
C LEU A 159 9.30 -5.68 -31.95
N LEU A 160 8.75 -6.89 -31.86
CA LEU A 160 8.68 -7.85 -32.96
C LEU A 160 7.22 -8.05 -33.39
N CYS A 161 6.98 -8.21 -34.70
CA CYS A 161 5.68 -8.68 -35.18
C CYS A 161 5.44 -10.13 -34.77
N THR A 162 4.18 -10.57 -34.83
CA THR A 162 3.78 -11.95 -34.53
C THR A 162 4.67 -12.96 -35.23
N ASP A 163 4.92 -12.78 -36.52
CA ASP A 163 5.67 -13.75 -37.31
C ASP A 163 7.16 -13.76 -36.96
N CYS A 164 7.75 -12.59 -36.72
CA CYS A 164 9.15 -12.49 -36.28
C CYS A 164 9.33 -13.00 -34.86
N PHE A 165 8.33 -12.79 -34.00
CA PHE A 165 8.32 -13.30 -32.63
C PHE A 165 8.22 -14.82 -32.62
N GLU A 166 7.32 -15.41 -33.41
CA GLU A 166 7.15 -16.87 -33.53
C GLU A 166 8.40 -17.55 -34.09
N LYS A 167 9.05 -16.94 -35.10
CA LYS A 167 10.35 -17.41 -35.61
C LYS A 167 11.45 -17.34 -34.55
N ALA A 168 11.47 -16.26 -33.75
CA ALA A 168 12.43 -16.10 -32.67
C ALA A 168 12.14 -17.04 -31.47
N SER A 169 10.87 -17.35 -31.19
CA SER A 169 10.47 -18.23 -30.10
C SER A 169 10.68 -19.70 -30.43
N THR A 170 10.38 -20.12 -31.66
CA THR A 170 10.63 -21.50 -32.13
C THR A 170 12.12 -21.83 -32.17
N ALA A 171 12.98 -20.85 -32.46
CA ALA A 171 14.43 -20.99 -32.34
C ALA A 171 14.93 -21.15 -30.88
N LYS A 172 14.17 -20.68 -29.89
CA LYS A 172 14.49 -20.80 -28.46
C LYS A 172 13.92 -22.06 -27.79
N THR A 173 13.14 -22.88 -28.50
CA THR A 173 12.58 -24.14 -27.97
C THR A 173 13.57 -25.31 -27.98
N LYS A 174 14.85 -25.05 -27.73
CA LYS A 174 15.78 -26.09 -27.28
C LYS A 174 16.43 -25.63 -25.97
N THR A 175 16.12 -26.39 -24.92
CA THR A 175 16.75 -26.38 -23.59
C THR A 175 16.58 -25.12 -22.74
N ARG A 176 15.38 -24.92 -22.19
CA ARG A 176 15.35 -24.67 -20.73
C ARG A 176 15.66 -26.02 -20.09
N PRO A 177 16.75 -26.19 -19.32
CA PRO A 177 16.96 -27.44 -18.60
C PRO A 177 15.74 -27.64 -17.71
N ARG A 178 14.99 -28.74 -17.93
CA ARG A 178 13.97 -29.16 -16.98
C ARG A 178 14.71 -29.41 -15.68
N LEU A 179 14.56 -28.52 -14.70
CA LEU A 179 15.12 -28.73 -13.38
C LEU A 179 14.35 -29.89 -12.76
N MET A 180 14.97 -31.07 -12.83
CA MET A 180 14.49 -32.30 -12.25
C MET A 180 14.91 -32.30 -10.77
N TYR A 181 13.94 -32.24 -9.86
CA TYR A 181 14.21 -32.17 -8.43
C TYR A 181 13.93 -33.52 -7.76
N ASN A 182 14.94 -34.09 -7.11
CA ASN A 182 14.79 -35.33 -6.35
C ASN A 182 14.20 -35.01 -4.98
N ILE A 183 13.04 -35.56 -4.69
CA ILE A 183 12.38 -35.47 -3.39
C ILE A 183 12.32 -36.83 -2.72
N GLN A 184 12.24 -36.83 -1.38
CA GLN A 184 11.79 -37.99 -0.62
C GLN A 184 10.39 -37.69 -0.10
N CYS A 185 9.40 -38.49 -0.50
CA CYS A 185 8.02 -38.27 -0.10
C CYS A 185 7.84 -38.48 1.41
N VAL A 186 7.34 -37.48 2.13
CA VAL A 186 7.08 -37.59 3.58
C VAL A 186 6.06 -38.67 3.91
N ARG A 187 5.08 -38.89 3.03
CA ARG A 187 3.96 -39.80 3.30
C ARG A 187 4.25 -41.26 3.05
N CYS A 188 5.12 -41.57 2.08
CA CYS A 188 5.40 -42.96 1.68
C CYS A 188 6.89 -43.31 1.61
N GLY A 189 7.78 -42.37 1.93
CA GLY A 189 9.23 -42.56 1.94
C GLY A 189 9.89 -42.73 0.57
N ARG A 190 9.11 -42.80 -0.53
CA ARG A 190 9.65 -43.03 -1.87
C ARG A 190 10.42 -41.82 -2.39
N LYS A 191 11.57 -42.08 -3.01
CA LYS A 191 12.33 -41.09 -3.76
C LYS A 191 11.71 -40.93 -5.15
N GLN A 192 11.35 -39.72 -5.53
CA GLN A 192 10.78 -39.42 -6.84
C GLN A 192 11.43 -38.16 -7.40
N THR A 193 11.66 -38.15 -8.70
CA THR A 193 12.13 -36.96 -9.41
C THR A 193 10.93 -36.22 -9.99
N LEU A 194 10.76 -34.95 -9.60
CA LEU A 194 9.70 -34.07 -10.07
C LEU A 194 10.23 -33.10 -11.12
N ASP A 195 9.38 -32.76 -12.09
CA ASP A 195 9.59 -31.73 -13.12
C ASP A 195 9.21 -30.31 -12.63
N VAL A 196 8.68 -30.22 -11.40
CA VAL A 196 8.27 -28.99 -10.74
C VAL A 196 9.02 -28.84 -9.43
N VAL A 197 9.58 -27.66 -9.18
CA VAL A 197 10.26 -27.33 -7.92
C VAL A 197 9.22 -27.26 -6.79
N PRO A 198 9.28 -28.13 -5.77
CA PRO A 198 8.38 -28.06 -4.62
C PRO A 198 8.57 -26.74 -3.86
N ARG A 199 7.48 -26.15 -3.36
CA ARG A 199 7.56 -24.93 -2.51
C ARG A 199 8.32 -25.20 -1.21
N ASP A 200 8.10 -26.38 -0.62
CA ASP A 200 8.74 -26.85 0.60
C ASP A 200 9.37 -28.23 0.32
N PRO A 201 10.71 -28.34 0.24
CA PRO A 201 11.38 -29.61 -0.06
C PRO A 201 11.19 -30.66 1.04
N ASP A 202 11.10 -30.23 2.30
CA ASP A 202 10.98 -31.12 3.46
C ASP A 202 9.58 -31.74 3.61
N ASN A 203 8.55 -31.10 3.04
CA ASN A 203 7.16 -31.58 3.03
C ASN A 203 6.70 -32.05 1.64
N ALA A 204 7.64 -32.35 0.76
CA ALA A 204 7.32 -32.76 -0.60
C ALA A 204 6.59 -34.12 -0.62
N LEU A 205 5.58 -34.22 -1.48
CA LEU A 205 4.80 -35.44 -1.68
C LEU A 205 5.06 -35.97 -3.09
N CYS A 206 5.13 -37.29 -3.23
CA CYS A 206 5.15 -37.94 -4.54
C CYS A 206 3.84 -37.68 -5.30
N THR A 207 3.85 -37.81 -6.64
CA THR A 207 2.68 -37.57 -7.51
C THR A 207 1.44 -38.32 -7.03
N ASN A 208 1.60 -39.61 -6.70
CA ASN A 208 0.49 -40.45 -6.24
C ASN A 208 -0.06 -40.00 -4.87
N CYS A 209 0.81 -39.60 -3.93
CA CYS A 209 0.35 -39.10 -2.63
C CYS A 209 -0.33 -37.73 -2.74
N MET A 210 0.13 -36.88 -3.67
CA MET A 210 -0.50 -35.61 -4.02
C MET A 210 -1.89 -35.81 -4.63
N GLU A 211 -2.06 -36.78 -5.53
CA GLU A 211 -3.36 -37.12 -6.11
C GLU A 211 -4.36 -37.60 -5.06
N ILE A 212 -3.92 -38.48 -4.15
CA ILE A 212 -4.76 -38.94 -3.03
C ILE A 212 -5.17 -37.76 -2.13
N MET A 213 -4.26 -36.82 -1.84
CA MET A 213 -4.57 -35.61 -1.06
C MET A 213 -5.56 -34.68 -1.79
N ARG A 214 -5.41 -34.51 -3.10
CA ARG A 214 -6.34 -33.72 -3.93
C ARG A 214 -7.73 -34.37 -3.99
N ALA A 215 -7.80 -35.70 -4.09
CA ALA A 215 -9.06 -36.43 -4.08
C ALA A 215 -9.80 -36.32 -2.73
N LYS A 216 -9.06 -36.36 -1.61
CA LYS A 216 -9.65 -36.15 -0.26
C LYS A 216 -10.15 -34.72 -0.03
N ARG A 217 -9.51 -33.69 -0.60
CA ARG A 217 -9.94 -32.28 -0.46
C ARG A 217 -11.16 -31.91 -1.31
N ARG A 218 -11.52 -32.72 -2.30
CA ARG A 218 -12.67 -32.50 -3.20
C ARG A 218 -13.95 -33.20 -2.73
N ARG A 219 -13.88 -33.95 -1.62
CA ARG A 219 -15.03 -34.48 -0.88
C ARG A 219 -15.20 -33.66 0.38
#